data_AF-A0A0C2BFC2-F1
#
_entry.id   AF-A0A0C2BFC2-F1
#
_cell.length_a   1.000
_cell.length_b   1.000
_cell.length_c   1.000
_cell.angle_alpha   90.00
_cell.angle_beta   90.00
_cell.angle_gamma   90.00
#
_symmetry.space_group_name_H-M   'P 1'
#
loop_
_entity.id
_entity.type
_entity.pdbx_description
1 polymer ?
#
loop_
_entity_poly.entity_id
_entity_poly.type
_entity_poly.pdbx_seq_one_letter_code
_entity_poly.pdbx_strand_id
1 'polypeptide(L)'
;LTFENVDTRTWQVDKTWAHLYYARLMITGAFFSGALESGSTATQKVLILGLGGGVINNFFSDGTDKGNIHVTSVDNDPIMVKIAKKWYDLQESSRHKVVIDDAVQFVNKAAATERKYDVILVDVCYNKVRKLMCPIDELLNDTVVENMNKIVKNHGAVLVNVVTSDGTISPFDH
;
A
#
# COMPACT_ATOMS: atom_id res chain seq x y z
N LEU A 1 0.71 -15.72 32.25
CA LEU A 1 0.28 -14.60 31.38
C LEU A 1 -1.10 -14.94 30.85
N THR A 2 -2.12 -14.16 31.20
CA THR A 2 -3.44 -14.20 30.55
C THR A 2 -3.37 -13.38 29.26
N PHE A 3 -4.19 -13.69 28.25
CA PHE A 3 -4.25 -12.90 27.00
C PHE A 3 -4.48 -11.40 27.26
N GLU A 4 -5.16 -11.06 28.36
CA GLU A 4 -5.44 -9.68 28.78
C GLU A 4 -4.20 -8.85 29.14
N ASN A 5 -3.06 -9.49 29.44
CA ASN A 5 -1.84 -8.81 29.90
C ASN A 5 -0.62 -9.04 28.99
N VAL A 6 -0.83 -9.52 27.75
CA VAL A 6 0.27 -9.73 26.80
C VAL A 6 0.55 -8.42 26.05
N ASP A 7 1.79 -7.95 26.16
CA ASP A 7 2.26 -6.82 25.36
C ASP A 7 2.54 -7.27 23.92
N THR A 8 1.58 -7.03 23.02
CA THR A 8 1.70 -7.40 21.60
C THR A 8 2.63 -6.49 20.81
N ARG A 9 3.10 -5.37 21.39
CA ARG A 9 4.02 -4.43 20.72
C ARG A 9 5.40 -5.02 20.47
N THR A 10 5.77 -6.06 21.21
CA THR A 10 7.07 -6.73 21.08
C THR A 10 7.03 -7.92 20.13
N TRP A 11 5.87 -8.21 19.53
CA TRP A 11 5.72 -9.33 18.63
C TRP A 11 6.37 -9.02 17.29
N GLN A 12 7.14 -9.99 16.79
CA GLN A 12 7.62 -9.95 15.42
C GLN A 12 6.50 -10.39 14.49
N VAL A 13 6.28 -9.63 13.42
CA VAL A 13 5.30 -9.99 12.39
C VAL A 13 5.98 -10.85 11.34
N ASP A 14 5.34 -11.95 10.95
CA ASP A 14 5.76 -12.70 9.77
C ASP A 14 5.45 -11.90 8.50
N LYS A 15 6.49 -11.32 7.90
CA LYS A 15 6.41 -10.50 6.67
C LYS A 15 6.44 -11.35 5.40
N THR A 16 6.58 -12.67 5.51
CA THR A 16 6.58 -13.58 4.37
C THR A 16 5.16 -13.98 3.94
N TRP A 17 4.18 -13.80 4.83
CA TRP A 17 2.80 -14.22 4.63
C TRP A 17 1.80 -13.10 4.89
N ALA A 18 0.86 -12.91 3.96
CA ALA A 18 -0.30 -12.05 4.15
C ALA A 18 -1.54 -12.92 4.38
N HIS A 19 -2.28 -12.72 5.48
CA HIS A 19 -3.52 -13.48 5.73
C HIS A 19 -4.71 -13.02 4.86
N LEU A 20 -4.75 -11.73 4.51
CA LEU A 20 -5.86 -11.11 3.78
C LEU A 20 -5.81 -11.48 2.29
N TYR A 21 -6.90 -12.02 1.76
CA TYR A 21 -6.98 -12.45 0.35
C TYR A 21 -6.72 -11.31 -0.64
N TYR A 22 -7.33 -10.14 -0.42
CA TYR A 22 -7.14 -9.00 -1.33
C TYR A 22 -5.67 -8.54 -1.35
N ALA A 23 -4.99 -8.53 -0.20
CA ALA A 23 -3.57 -8.18 -0.11
C ALA A 23 -2.71 -9.15 -0.94
N ARG A 24 -2.99 -10.46 -0.86
CA ARG A 24 -2.30 -11.45 -1.71
C ARG A 24 -2.54 -11.20 -3.20
N LEU A 25 -3.75 -10.83 -3.59
CA LEU A 25 -4.05 -10.53 -5.00
C LEU A 25 -3.32 -9.28 -5.49
N MET A 26 -3.25 -8.21 -4.69
CA MET A 26 -2.49 -7.01 -5.04
C MET A 26 -0.98 -7.30 -5.14
N ILE A 27 -0.43 -8.05 -4.17
CA ILE A 27 0.97 -8.47 -4.16
C ILE A 27 1.27 -9.31 -5.41
N THR A 28 0.50 -10.38 -5.64
CA THR A 28 0.70 -11.27 -6.79
C THR A 28 0.49 -10.54 -8.10
N GLY A 29 -0.49 -9.64 -8.18
CA GLY A 29 -0.78 -8.84 -9.37
C GLY A 29 0.40 -7.94 -9.76
N ALA A 30 1.18 -7.44 -8.79
CA ALA A 30 2.38 -6.66 -9.06
C ALA A 30 3.46 -7.45 -9.83
N PHE A 31 3.57 -8.76 -9.57
CA PHE A 31 4.48 -9.66 -10.31
C PHE A 31 3.84 -10.21 -11.59
N PHE A 32 2.57 -10.63 -11.51
CA PHE A 32 1.84 -11.22 -12.64
C PHE A 32 1.66 -10.25 -13.82
N SER A 33 1.56 -8.95 -13.55
CA SER A 33 1.52 -7.92 -14.60
C SER A 33 2.82 -7.80 -15.40
N GLY A 34 3.92 -8.43 -14.94
CA GLY A 34 5.27 -8.27 -15.49
C GLY A 34 5.97 -6.98 -15.04
N ALA A 35 5.33 -6.16 -14.20
CA ALA A 35 5.92 -4.92 -13.69
C ALA A 35 6.99 -5.17 -12.63
N LEU A 36 6.86 -6.25 -11.85
CA LEU A 36 7.89 -6.74 -10.95
C LEU A 36 8.41 -8.10 -11.39
N GLU A 37 9.72 -8.28 -11.27
CA GLU A 37 10.44 -9.52 -11.51
C GLU A 37 11.06 -10.02 -10.19
N SER A 38 10.70 -11.25 -9.82
CA SER A 38 11.27 -11.91 -8.64
C SER A 38 12.74 -12.24 -8.89
N GLY A 39 13.61 -11.90 -7.93
CA GLY A 39 15.06 -12.17 -8.04
C GLY A 39 15.83 -11.20 -8.95
N SER A 40 15.18 -10.15 -9.47
CA SER A 40 15.87 -9.12 -10.25
C SER A 40 16.91 -8.38 -9.40
N THR A 41 18.08 -8.11 -9.99
CA THR A 41 19.16 -7.32 -9.37
C THR A 41 18.93 -5.81 -9.54
N ALA A 42 18.11 -5.42 -10.53
CA ALA A 42 17.74 -4.04 -10.76
C ALA A 42 16.83 -3.50 -9.64
N THR A 43 16.96 -2.21 -9.31
CA THR A 43 16.07 -1.57 -8.35
C THR A 43 14.67 -1.43 -8.93
N GLN A 44 13.70 -2.03 -8.26
CA GLN A 44 12.28 -1.97 -8.60
C GLN A 44 11.54 -1.11 -7.59
N LYS A 45 10.81 -0.10 -8.04
CA LYS A 45 10.18 0.90 -7.18
C LYS A 45 8.67 0.66 -7.09
N VAL A 46 8.18 0.45 -5.88
CA VAL A 46 6.76 0.27 -5.58
C VAL A 46 6.25 1.48 -4.82
N LEU A 47 5.22 2.14 -5.36
CA LEU A 47 4.43 3.14 -4.66
C LEU A 47 3.17 2.47 -4.10
N ILE A 48 2.89 2.64 -2.82
CA ILE A 48 1.66 2.18 -2.19
C ILE A 48 0.95 3.41 -1.63
N LEU A 49 -0.22 3.72 -2.20
CA LEU A 49 -1.12 4.75 -1.69
C LEU A 49 -2.06 4.06 -0.69
N GLY A 50 -1.94 4.41 0.58
CA GLY A 50 -2.51 3.70 1.73
C GLY A 50 -1.45 2.87 2.45
N LEU A 51 -1.37 3.01 3.78
CA LEU A 51 -0.57 2.14 4.64
C LEU A 51 -1.47 1.19 5.42
N GLY A 52 -2.55 1.72 6.02
CA GLY A 52 -3.40 0.94 6.91
C GLY A 52 -2.58 0.24 8.01
N GLY A 53 -2.77 -1.07 8.19
CA GLY A 53 -1.98 -1.89 9.12
C GLY A 53 -0.58 -2.29 8.62
N GLY A 54 -0.20 -1.90 7.40
CA GLY A 54 1.13 -2.17 6.84
C GLY A 54 1.33 -3.58 6.27
N VAL A 55 0.26 -4.36 6.01
CA VAL A 55 0.36 -5.77 5.55
C VAL A 55 1.08 -5.88 4.21
N ILE A 56 0.59 -5.16 3.19
CA ILE A 56 1.20 -5.16 1.84
C ILE A 56 2.59 -4.53 1.90
N ASN A 57 2.73 -3.45 2.66
CA ASN A 57 3.96 -2.66 2.79
C ASN A 57 5.08 -3.50 3.43
N ASN A 58 4.77 -4.23 4.49
CA ASN A 58 5.70 -5.16 5.14
C ASN A 58 6.06 -6.34 4.24
N PHE A 59 5.14 -6.83 3.42
CA PHE A 59 5.48 -7.92 2.50
C PHE A 59 6.62 -7.53 1.54
N PHE A 60 6.62 -6.27 1.08
CA PHE A 60 7.65 -5.73 0.20
C PHE A 60 8.85 -5.11 0.93
N SER A 61 8.86 -5.11 2.27
CA SER A 61 9.93 -4.49 3.06
C SER A 61 11.16 -5.39 3.19
N ASP A 62 12.19 -4.85 3.86
CA ASP A 62 13.48 -5.51 4.04
C ASP A 62 13.39 -6.84 4.79
N GLY A 63 14.27 -7.77 4.42
CA GLY A 63 14.38 -9.08 5.05
C GLY A 63 13.64 -10.21 4.31
N THR A 64 13.12 -9.93 3.11
CA THR A 64 12.56 -10.96 2.24
C THR A 64 13.44 -11.11 0.99
N ASP A 65 13.73 -12.34 0.57
CA ASP A 65 14.57 -12.67 -0.60
C ASP A 65 13.90 -12.33 -1.95
N LYS A 66 13.02 -11.32 -1.96
CA LYS A 66 12.11 -10.98 -3.06
C LYS A 66 12.72 -9.99 -4.07
N GLY A 67 14.04 -9.79 -4.01
CA GLY A 67 14.79 -8.92 -4.92
C GLY A 67 15.06 -7.50 -4.39
N ASN A 68 15.56 -6.63 -5.27
CA ASN A 68 15.93 -5.26 -4.91
C ASN A 68 14.72 -4.29 -5.02
N ILE A 69 13.71 -4.50 -4.17
CA ILE A 69 12.47 -3.72 -4.17
C ILE A 69 12.59 -2.52 -3.21
N HIS A 70 12.22 -1.33 -3.70
CA HIS A 70 12.15 -0.10 -2.93
C HIS A 70 10.70 0.37 -2.82
N VAL A 71 10.17 0.41 -1.60
CA VAL A 71 8.80 0.75 -1.29
C VAL A 71 8.70 2.19 -0.78
N THR A 72 7.77 2.96 -1.36
CA THR A 72 7.28 4.22 -0.79
C THR A 72 5.82 4.04 -0.41
N SER A 73 5.52 4.08 0.87
CA SER A 73 4.15 4.00 1.40
C SER A 73 3.66 5.40 1.75
N VAL A 74 2.46 5.77 1.32
CA VAL A 74 1.87 7.09 1.56
C VAL A 74 0.58 6.92 2.35
N ASP A 75 0.47 7.58 3.50
CA ASP A 75 -0.76 7.57 4.30
C ASP A 75 -0.97 8.97 4.89
N ASN A 76 -2.21 9.44 4.92
CA ASN A 76 -2.51 10.78 5.43
C ASN A 76 -2.67 10.79 6.96
N ASP A 77 -2.85 9.63 7.60
CA ASP A 77 -3.06 9.53 9.03
C ASP A 77 -1.76 9.17 9.79
N PRO A 78 -1.16 10.13 10.53
CA PRO A 78 0.02 9.86 11.34
C PRO A 78 -0.24 8.83 12.47
N ILE A 79 -1.50 8.66 12.90
CA ILE A 79 -1.89 7.63 13.88
C ILE A 79 -1.72 6.24 13.27
N MET A 80 -2.16 6.03 12.02
CA MET A 80 -2.00 4.74 11.34
C MET A 80 -0.53 4.38 11.14
N VAL A 81 0.31 5.35 10.78
CA VAL A 81 1.77 5.15 10.73
C VAL A 81 2.33 4.73 12.08
N LYS A 82 1.91 5.38 13.17
CA LYS A 82 2.33 5.02 14.53
C LYS A 82 1.87 3.61 14.92
N ILE A 83 0.64 3.24 14.56
CA ILE A 83 0.08 1.91 14.82
C ILE A 83 0.91 0.84 14.08
N ALA A 84 1.13 1.04 12.78
CA ALA A 84 1.88 0.09 11.96
C ALA A 84 3.31 -0.13 12.49
N LYS A 85 4.00 0.92 12.91
CA LYS A 85 5.36 0.82 13.48
C LYS A 85 5.38 0.13 14.84
N LYS A 86 4.40 0.40 15.71
CA LYS A 86 4.44 -0.02 17.11
C LYS A 86 3.76 -1.37 17.39
N TRP A 87 2.84 -1.81 16.54
CA TRP A 87 2.13 -3.09 16.72
C TRP A 87 2.26 -4.04 15.54
N TYR A 88 2.62 -3.56 14.34
CA TYR A 88 2.73 -4.39 13.14
C TYR A 88 4.15 -4.47 12.58
N ASP A 89 5.15 -4.18 13.43
CA ASP A 89 6.58 -4.28 13.11
C ASP A 89 6.98 -3.62 11.78
N LEU A 90 6.28 -2.55 11.39
CA LEU A 90 6.67 -1.74 10.24
C LEU A 90 7.96 -0.99 10.57
N GLN A 91 8.99 -1.21 9.77
CA GLN A 91 10.28 -0.55 9.94
C GLN A 91 10.67 0.16 8.66
N GLU A 92 11.02 1.45 8.77
CA GLU A 92 11.61 2.17 7.66
C GLU A 92 13.08 1.79 7.50
N SER A 93 13.56 1.88 6.25
CA SER A 93 14.93 1.53 5.88
C SER A 93 15.38 2.32 4.65
N SER A 94 16.56 1.99 4.10
CA SER A 94 17.00 2.55 2.83
C SER A 94 16.10 2.14 1.65
N ARG A 95 15.40 1.00 1.77
CA ARG A 95 14.51 0.44 0.75
C ARG A 95 13.03 0.62 1.07
N HIS A 96 12.64 0.87 2.32
CA HIS A 96 11.23 1.16 2.67
C HIS A 96 11.09 2.51 3.35
N LYS A 97 10.34 3.43 2.73
CA LYS A 97 10.01 4.74 3.29
C LYS A 97 8.52 4.89 3.51
N VAL A 98 8.14 5.56 4.59
CA VAL A 98 6.76 5.94 4.89
C VAL A 98 6.66 7.46 4.83
N VAL A 99 5.72 7.95 4.03
CA VAL A 99 5.47 9.38 3.81
C VAL A 99 4.10 9.70 4.38
N ILE A 100 4.04 10.63 5.32
CA ILE A 100 2.78 11.17 5.82
C ILE A 100 2.36 12.30 4.86
N ASP A 101 1.47 12.00 3.93
CA ASP A 101 0.97 12.95 2.92
C ASP A 101 -0.38 12.47 2.38
N ASP A 102 -1.13 13.39 1.77
CA ASP A 102 -2.33 13.02 1.02
C ASP A 102 -1.94 12.29 -0.27
N ALA A 103 -2.66 11.22 -0.62
CA ALA A 103 -2.33 10.38 -1.76
C ALA A 103 -2.42 11.14 -3.10
N VAL A 104 -3.43 12.00 -3.27
CA VAL A 104 -3.61 12.81 -4.48
C VAL A 104 -2.50 13.85 -4.57
N GLN A 105 -2.19 14.53 -3.47
CA GLN A 105 -1.08 15.48 -3.41
C GLN A 105 0.26 14.81 -3.71
N PHE A 106 0.51 13.62 -3.18
CA PHE A 106 1.74 12.88 -3.45
C PHE A 106 1.87 12.52 -4.93
N VAL A 107 0.80 12.01 -5.56
CA VAL A 107 0.78 11.69 -7.00
C VAL A 107 1.08 12.94 -7.82
N ASN A 108 0.45 14.08 -7.51
CA ASN A 108 0.69 15.35 -8.21
C ASN A 108 2.15 15.82 -8.07
N LYS A 109 2.72 15.78 -6.85
CA LYS A 109 4.13 16.12 -6.61
C LYS A 109 5.08 15.16 -7.32
N ALA A 110 4.77 13.87 -7.33
CA ALA A 110 5.56 12.86 -8.02
C ALA A 110 5.57 13.10 -9.54
N ALA A 111 4.43 13.46 -10.12
CA ALA A 111 4.33 13.81 -11.54
C ALA A 111 5.12 15.09 -11.87
N ALA A 112 5.02 16.13 -11.03
CA ALA A 112 5.77 17.37 -11.19
C ALA A 112 7.28 17.22 -11.04
N THR A 113 7.73 16.19 -10.32
CA THR A 113 9.16 15.87 -10.11
C THR A 113 9.64 14.69 -10.94
N GLU A 114 8.84 14.27 -11.93
CA GLU A 114 9.13 13.18 -12.87
C GLU A 114 9.58 11.87 -12.20
N ARG A 115 9.09 11.61 -10.97
CA ARG A 115 9.36 10.35 -10.28
C ARG A 115 8.69 9.21 -11.04
N LYS A 116 9.38 8.07 -11.11
CA LYS A 116 8.92 6.87 -11.79
C LYS A 116 8.89 5.66 -10.86
N TYR A 117 7.81 4.89 -10.95
CA TYR A 117 7.57 3.65 -10.23
C TYR A 117 7.28 2.52 -11.20
N ASP A 118 7.74 1.32 -10.86
CA ASP A 118 7.44 0.09 -11.59
C ASP A 118 5.99 -0.34 -11.29
N VAL A 119 5.56 -0.21 -10.03
CA VAL A 119 4.19 -0.50 -9.60
C VAL A 119 3.62 0.62 -8.76
N ILE A 120 2.34 0.94 -8.98
CA ILE A 120 1.52 1.78 -8.11
C ILE A 120 0.37 0.93 -7.57
N LEU A 121 0.30 0.75 -6.27
CA LEU A 121 -0.82 0.10 -5.58
C LEU A 121 -1.71 1.20 -4.99
N VAL A 122 -2.98 1.20 -5.38
CA VAL A 122 -4.00 2.14 -4.88
C VAL A 122 -4.89 1.42 -3.88
N ASP A 123 -4.68 1.67 -2.60
CA ASP A 123 -5.40 1.08 -1.47
C ASP A 123 -5.85 2.16 -0.46
N VAL A 124 -6.45 3.23 -0.99
CA VAL A 124 -6.98 4.35 -0.19
C VAL A 124 -8.50 4.30 -0.20
N CYS A 125 -9.10 4.21 0.97
CA CYS A 125 -10.54 4.03 1.13
C CYS A 125 -11.16 5.13 2.00
N TYR A 126 -12.47 5.36 1.82
CA TYR A 126 -13.24 6.14 2.78
C TYR A 126 -13.48 5.33 4.06
N ASN A 127 -13.36 5.99 5.22
CA ASN A 127 -13.77 5.43 6.51
C ASN A 127 -15.29 5.60 6.78
N LYS A 128 -16.11 5.32 5.76
CA LYS A 128 -17.58 5.35 5.82
C LYS A 128 -18.17 4.46 4.74
N VAL A 129 -19.28 3.79 5.05
CA VAL A 129 -20.00 2.94 4.08
C VAL A 129 -20.56 3.79 2.96
N ARG A 130 -20.22 3.43 1.72
CA ARG A 130 -20.58 4.13 0.48
C ARG A 130 -20.67 3.13 -0.67
N LYS A 131 -21.32 3.53 -1.75
CA LYS A 131 -21.39 2.72 -2.97
C LYS A 131 -20.02 2.31 -3.51
N LEU A 132 -19.08 3.26 -3.49
CA LEU A 132 -17.66 3.03 -3.73
C LEU A 132 -16.92 3.45 -2.46
N MET A 133 -16.28 2.48 -1.80
CA MET A 133 -15.47 2.71 -0.60
C MET A 133 -14.01 2.86 -0.94
N CYS A 134 -13.51 2.05 -1.87
CA CYS A 134 -12.13 2.08 -2.36
C CYS A 134 -12.15 2.02 -3.90
N PRO A 135 -11.33 2.83 -4.61
CA PRO A 135 -10.56 3.93 -4.06
C PRO A 135 -11.46 5.12 -3.67
N ILE A 136 -10.89 6.16 -3.04
CA ILE A 136 -11.57 7.45 -2.90
C ILE A 136 -11.83 8.10 -4.26
N ASP A 137 -12.90 8.88 -4.39
CA ASP A 137 -13.36 9.49 -5.64
C ASP A 137 -12.26 10.38 -6.25
N GLU A 138 -11.48 11.06 -5.41
CA GLU A 138 -10.44 11.99 -5.82
C GLU A 138 -9.30 11.32 -6.61
N LEU A 139 -9.05 10.02 -6.38
CA LEU A 139 -8.05 9.24 -7.11
C LEU A 139 -8.54 8.79 -8.49
N LEU A 140 -9.84 8.90 -8.76
CA LEU A 140 -10.45 8.60 -10.05
C LEU A 140 -10.58 9.80 -10.97
N ASN A 141 -10.29 11.02 -10.47
CA ASN A 141 -10.29 12.22 -11.28
C ASN A 141 -9.30 12.09 -12.45
N ASP A 142 -9.70 12.50 -13.65
CA ASP A 142 -8.92 12.38 -14.89
C ASP A 142 -7.49 12.90 -14.73
N THR A 143 -7.32 14.08 -14.12
CA THR A 143 -5.99 14.67 -13.86
C THR A 143 -5.11 13.78 -12.98
N VAL A 144 -5.70 13.12 -11.98
CA VAL A 144 -4.95 12.25 -11.07
C VAL A 144 -4.61 10.93 -11.75
N VAL A 145 -5.53 10.37 -12.53
CA VAL A 145 -5.29 9.19 -13.37
C VAL A 145 -4.19 9.46 -14.41
N GLU A 146 -4.23 10.61 -15.08
CA GLU A 146 -3.15 11.05 -15.97
C GLU A 146 -1.83 11.20 -15.24
N ASN A 147 -1.81 11.73 -14.02
CA ASN A 147 -0.59 11.85 -13.24
C ASN A 147 -0.06 10.48 -12.77
N MET A 148 -0.93 9.53 -12.43
CA MET A 148 -0.54 8.13 -12.19
C MET A 148 0.10 7.52 -13.44
N ASN A 149 -0.49 7.74 -14.63
CA ASN A 149 0.10 7.31 -15.90
C ASN A 149 1.46 7.98 -16.17
N LYS A 150 1.64 9.25 -15.79
CA LYS A 150 2.94 9.93 -15.90
C LYS A 150 3.99 9.40 -14.94
N ILE A 151 3.63 8.81 -13.81
CA ILE A 151 4.62 8.34 -12.81
C ILE A 151 4.81 6.82 -12.82
N VAL A 152 3.99 6.05 -13.55
CA VAL A 152 4.29 4.65 -13.84
C VAL A 152 5.30 4.55 -14.99
N LYS A 153 6.23 3.59 -14.93
CA LYS A 153 7.18 3.32 -16.01
C LYS A 153 6.50 2.64 -17.20
N ASN A 154 7.17 2.66 -18.35
CA ASN A 154 6.81 1.80 -19.48
C ASN A 154 6.88 0.33 -19.04
N HIS A 155 5.82 -0.44 -19.30
CA HIS A 155 5.60 -1.81 -18.79
C HIS A 155 5.41 -1.92 -17.28
N GLY A 156 5.26 -0.80 -16.57
CA GLY A 156 4.81 -0.80 -15.18
C GLY A 156 3.30 -1.03 -15.06
N ALA A 157 2.82 -1.17 -13.84
CA ALA A 157 1.40 -1.45 -13.57
C ALA A 157 0.81 -0.56 -12.48
N VAL A 158 -0.46 -0.21 -12.65
CA VAL A 158 -1.29 0.39 -11.60
C VAL A 158 -2.32 -0.65 -11.19
N LEU A 159 -2.34 -1.02 -9.91
CA LEU A 159 -3.30 -1.97 -9.34
C LEU A 159 -4.17 -1.23 -8.34
N VAL A 160 -5.48 -1.38 -8.48
CA VAL A 160 -6.46 -0.64 -7.68
C VAL A 160 -7.29 -1.62 -6.87
N ASN A 161 -7.33 -1.44 -5.56
CA ASN A 161 -8.31 -2.12 -4.72
C ASN A 161 -9.67 -1.46 -4.92
N VAL A 162 -10.64 -2.23 -5.44
CA VAL A 162 -12.00 -1.76 -5.66
C VAL A 162 -12.94 -2.44 -4.67
N VAL A 163 -13.49 -1.65 -3.76
CA VAL A 163 -14.47 -2.11 -2.77
C VAL A 163 -15.74 -1.31 -2.94
N THR A 164 -16.83 -2.02 -3.19
CA THR A 164 -18.17 -1.46 -3.34
C THR A 164 -19.11 -2.02 -2.29
N SER A 165 -20.15 -1.26 -1.96
CA SER A 165 -21.25 -1.68 -1.11
C SER A 165 -22.55 -1.26 -1.78
N ASP A 166 -23.66 -1.90 -1.45
CA ASP A 166 -24.99 -1.43 -1.87
C ASP A 166 -25.44 -0.17 -1.10
N GLY A 167 -24.63 0.29 -0.15
CA GLY A 167 -24.91 1.44 0.71
C GLY A 167 -25.69 1.07 1.97
N THR A 168 -25.95 -0.22 2.20
CA THR A 168 -26.53 -0.71 3.45
C THR A 168 -25.42 -1.06 4.43
N ILE A 169 -25.60 -0.67 5.69
CA ILE A 169 -24.73 -1.12 6.78
C ILE A 169 -25.26 -2.50 7.16
N SER A 170 -24.43 -3.54 7.00
CA SER A 170 -24.80 -4.84 7.54
C SER A 170 -24.99 -4.70 9.05
N PRO A 171 -26.01 -5.32 9.66
CA PRO A 171 -26.13 -5.32 11.12
C PRO A 171 -24.94 -5.97 11.83
N PHE A 172 -24.01 -6.58 11.08
CA PHE A 172 -22.77 -7.17 11.58
C PHE A 172 -21.51 -6.31 11.33
N ASP A 173 -21.65 -5.18 10.62
CA ASP A 173 -20.57 -4.20 10.48
C ASP A 173 -20.61 -3.27 11.71
N HIS A 174 -19.89 -3.65 12.77
CA HIS A 174 -19.67 -2.86 13.99
C HIS A 174 -18.23 -2.38 14.08
#